data_AF-A0A9W8W0K5-F1
#
_entry.id   AF-A0A9W8W0K5-F1
#
_cell.length_a   1.000
_cell.length_b   1.000
_cell.length_c   1.000
_cell.angle_alpha   90.00
_cell.angle_beta   90.00
_cell.angle_gamma   90.00
#
_symmetry.space_group_name_H-M   'P 1'
#
loop_
_entity.id
_entity.type
_entity.pdbx_description
1 polymer ?
#
loop_
_entity_poly.entity_id
_entity_poly.type
_entity_poly.pdbx_seq_one_letter_code
_entity_poly.pdbx_strand_id
1 'polypeptide(L)'
;MNAVVFVAYCFFKANQAPLFSLGMGAMLTSYVLSIITISLYIMYCWNENRRRNNIDDKADQRVHMDTDFNDMTDQENVHFRYVR
;
A
#
# COMPACT_ATOMS: atom_id res chain seq x y z
N MET A 1 5.21 -2.18 21.20
CA MET A 1 6.52 -2.37 20.55
C MET A 1 7.18 -3.75 20.81
N ASN A 2 6.69 -4.60 21.71
CA ASN A 2 7.43 -5.83 22.11
C ASN A 2 7.24 -7.07 21.21
N ALA A 3 6.09 -7.24 20.55
CA ALA A 3 5.81 -8.49 19.82
C ALA A 3 6.67 -8.66 18.56
N VAL A 4 6.90 -7.58 17.80
CA VAL A 4 7.70 -7.62 16.55
C VAL A 4 9.16 -7.95 16.84
N VAL A 5 9.73 -7.36 17.90
CA VAL A 5 11.12 -7.62 18.33
C VAL A 5 11.28 -9.06 18.83
N PHE A 6 10.29 -9.56 19.58
CA PHE A 6 10.31 -10.95 20.07
C PHE A 6 10.25 -11.96 18.93
N VAL A 7 9.36 -11.74 17.93
CA VAL A 7 9.25 -12.61 16.76
C VAL A 7 10.56 -12.60 15.95
N ALA A 8 11.20 -11.44 15.77
CA ALA A 8 12.47 -11.35 15.08
C ALA A 8 13.58 -12.15 15.77
N TYR A 9 13.70 -12.07 17.11
CA TYR A 9 14.71 -12.78 17.88
C TYR A 9 14.60 -14.31 17.76
N CYS A 10 13.38 -14.86 17.63
CA CYS A 10 13.15 -16.31 17.47
C CYS A 10 13.84 -16.92 16.23
N PHE A 11 14.17 -16.10 15.22
CA PHE A 11 14.85 -16.57 14.01
C PHE A 11 16.38 -16.54 14.10
N PHE A 12 16.96 -15.93 15.14
CA PHE A 12 18.41 -15.84 15.36
C PHE A 12 18.84 -16.81 16.47
N LYS A 13 18.93 -18.10 16.12
CA LYS A 13 19.32 -19.14 17.06
C LYS A 13 20.84 -19.22 17.22
N ALA A 14 21.32 -19.36 18.45
CA ALA A 14 22.75 -19.45 18.76
C ALA A 14 23.46 -20.62 18.06
N ASN A 15 22.76 -21.75 17.83
CA ASN A 15 23.31 -22.91 17.13
C ASN A 15 23.51 -22.70 15.61
N GLN A 16 23.05 -21.56 15.06
CA GLN A 16 23.27 -21.18 13.67
C GLN A 16 24.38 -20.14 13.52
N ALA A 17 25.04 -19.75 14.61
CA ALA A 17 26.19 -18.86 14.56
C ALA A 17 27.34 -19.51 13.76
N PRO A 18 28.13 -18.72 13.00
CA PRO A 18 28.05 -17.26 12.85
C PRO A 18 27.13 -16.79 11.71
N LEU A 19 26.60 -17.71 10.89
CA LEU A 19 25.95 -17.36 9.62
C LEU A 19 24.46 -17.01 9.77
N PHE A 20 23.75 -17.61 10.73
CA PHE A 20 22.32 -17.36 11.00
C PHE A 20 21.41 -17.48 9.77
N SER A 21 21.54 -18.58 9.01
CA SER A 21 20.80 -18.79 7.75
C SER A 21 19.28 -18.64 7.87
N LEU A 22 18.68 -18.99 9.01
CA LEU A 22 17.24 -18.83 9.24
C LEU A 22 16.85 -17.35 9.38
N GLY A 23 17.64 -16.58 10.12
CA GLY A 23 17.45 -15.13 10.26
C GLY A 23 17.59 -14.41 8.92
N MET A 24 18.62 -14.76 8.14
CA MET A 24 18.79 -14.23 6.78
C MET A 24 17.62 -14.61 5.86
N GLY A 25 17.15 -15.86 5.91
CA GLY A 25 16.00 -16.32 5.13
C GLY A 25 14.70 -15.59 5.51
N ALA A 26 14.46 -15.36 6.80
CA ALA A 26 13.33 -14.61 7.29
C ALA A 26 13.37 -13.14 6.84
N MET A 27 14.54 -12.49 6.89
CA MET A 27 14.74 -11.14 6.38
C MET A 27 14.43 -11.04 4.89
N LEU A 28 14.99 -11.93 4.05
CA LEU A 28 14.71 -11.95 2.62
C LEU A 28 13.23 -12.19 2.32
N THR A 29 12.61 -13.13 3.02
CA THR A 29 11.17 -13.42 2.86
C THR A 29 10.32 -12.21 3.23
N SER A 30 10.70 -11.46 4.28
CA SER A 30 9.99 -10.25 4.66
C SER A 30 10.06 -9.17 3.57
N TYR A 31 11.21 -9.01 2.91
CA TYR A 31 11.33 -8.08 1.79
C TYR A 31 10.48 -8.48 0.60
N VAL A 32 10.48 -9.76 0.24
CA VAL A 32 9.62 -10.28 -0.84
C VAL A 32 8.15 -10.02 -0.51
N LEU A 33 7.72 -10.30 0.72
CA LEU A 33 6.36 -10.01 1.16
C LEU A 33 6.03 -8.51 1.09
N SER A 34 6.94 -7.65 1.54
CA SER A 34 6.76 -6.19 1.44
C SER A 34 6.60 -5.74 -0.01
N ILE A 35 7.43 -6.23 -0.93
CA ILE A 35 7.33 -5.92 -2.37
C ILE A 35 5.97 -6.37 -2.91
N ILE A 36 5.50 -7.57 -2.55
CA ILE A 36 4.18 -8.07 -2.95
C ILE A 36 3.08 -7.15 -2.41
N THR A 37 3.09 -6.81 -1.12
CA THR A 37 2.09 -5.94 -0.52
C THR A 37 2.05 -4.56 -1.17
N ILE A 38 3.21 -3.95 -1.41
CA ILE A 38 3.31 -2.66 -2.10
C ILE A 38 2.78 -2.77 -3.54
N SER A 39 3.13 -3.83 -4.25
CA SER A 39 2.67 -4.04 -5.63
C SER A 39 1.15 -4.20 -5.70
N LEU A 40 0.56 -4.97 -4.78
CA LEU A 40 -0.90 -5.12 -4.67
C LEU A 40 -1.58 -3.77 -4.38
N TYR A 41 -1.00 -2.97 -3.49
CA TYR A 41 -1.51 -1.63 -3.19
C TYR A 41 -1.47 -0.71 -4.41
N ILE A 42 -0.34 -0.68 -5.14
CA ILE A 42 -0.21 0.09 -6.38
C ILE A 42 -1.26 -0.36 -7.41
N MET A 43 -1.42 -1.67 -7.61
CA MET A 43 -2.43 -2.22 -8.53
C MET A 43 -3.85 -1.80 -8.14
N TYR A 44 -4.15 -1.83 -6.84
CA TYR A 44 -5.45 -1.39 -6.32
C TYR A 44 -5.69 0.10 -6.63
N CYS A 45 -4.75 0.97 -6.29
CA CYS A 45 -4.87 2.41 -6.57
C CYS A 45 -4.99 2.69 -8.08
N TRP A 46 -4.24 1.95 -8.91
CA TRP A 46 -4.31 2.09 -10.36
C TRP A 46 -5.68 1.67 -10.91
N ASN A 47 -6.23 0.56 -10.43
CA ASN A 47 -7.56 0.10 -10.83
C ASN A 47 -8.66 1.09 -10.40
N GLU A 48 -8.57 1.62 -9.18
CA GLU A 48 -9.52 2.60 -8.68
C GLU A 48 -9.45 3.92 -9.46
N ASN A 49 -8.25 4.40 -9.76
CA ASN A 49 -8.07 5.55 -10.65
C ASN A 49 -8.64 5.30 -12.05
N ARG A 50 -8.42 4.11 -12.64
CA ARG A 50 -8.97 3.75 -13.95
C ARG A 50 -10.50 3.72 -13.92
N ARG A 51 -11.10 3.18 -12.86
CA ARG A 51 -12.54 3.18 -12.64
C ARG A 51 -13.08 4.61 -12.59
N ARG A 52 -12.42 5.50 -11.84
CA ARG A 52 -12.78 6.91 -11.71
C ARG A 52 -12.57 7.70 -13.00
N ASN A 53 -11.54 7.42 -13.80
CA ASN A 53 -11.34 8.05 -15.12
C ASN A 53 -12.54 7.80 -16.04
N ASN A 54 -13.04 6.57 -16.10
CA ASN A 54 -14.20 6.22 -16.93
C ASN A 54 -15.51 6.93 -16.51
N ILE A 55 -15.60 7.37 -15.25
CA ILE A 55 -16.74 8.11 -14.70
C ILE A 55 -16.57 9.61 -14.99
N ASP A 56 -15.37 10.14 -14.75
CA ASP A 56 -15.01 11.55 -14.96
C ASP A 56 -15.10 11.94 -16.45
N ASP A 57 -14.66 11.08 -17.37
CA ASP A 57 -14.78 11.29 -18.83
C ASP A 57 -16.24 11.46 -19.30
N LYS A 58 -17.21 11.04 -18.48
CA LYS A 58 -18.65 11.16 -18.75
C LYS A 58 -19.32 12.29 -17.98
N ALA A 59 -18.61 12.95 -17.06
CA ALA A 59 -19.13 14.01 -16.22
C ALA A 59 -18.88 15.39 -16.86
N ASP A 60 -19.88 16.28 -16.79
CA ASP A 60 -19.79 17.63 -17.35
C ASP A 60 -18.88 18.52 -16.48
N GLN A 61 -18.07 19.39 -17.11
CA GLN A 61 -17.04 20.19 -16.44
C GLN A 61 -17.59 21.14 -15.36
N ARG A 62 -18.89 21.44 -15.38
CA ARG A 62 -19.56 22.26 -14.37
C ARG A 62 -19.58 21.61 -12.98
N VAL A 63 -19.56 20.28 -12.89
CA VAL A 63 -19.59 19.53 -11.61
C VAL A 63 -18.26 19.65 -10.84
N HIS A 64 -17.15 19.93 -11.53
CA HIS A 64 -15.83 20.11 -10.92
C HIS A 64 -15.71 21.35 -10.02
N MET A 65 -16.47 22.42 -10.30
CA MET A 65 -16.35 23.67 -9.53
C MET A 65 -17.06 23.61 -8.17
N ASP A 66 -18.17 22.87 -8.07
CA ASP A 66 -18.96 22.78 -6.82
C ASP A 66 -18.32 21.84 -5.78
N THR A 67 -17.46 20.92 -6.20
CA THR A 67 -16.82 19.94 -5.32
C THR A 67 -15.54 20.47 -4.66
N ASP A 68 -14.91 21.52 -5.20
CA ASP A 68 -13.63 22.06 -4.69
C ASP A 68 -13.77 22.81 -3.34
N PHE A 69 -14.99 23.30 -3.02
CA PHE A 69 -15.28 24.04 -1.79
C PHE A 69 -15.91 23.20 -0.67
N ASN A 70 -16.15 21.90 -0.91
CA ASN A 70 -16.74 21.02 0.08
C ASN A 70 -15.65 20.16 0.74
N ASP A 71 -15.64 20.12 2.08
CA ASP A 71 -14.75 19.26 2.88
C ASP A 71 -15.15 17.78 2.74
N MET A 72 -14.90 17.20 1.57
CA MET A 72 -15.20 15.80 1.25
C MET A 72 -14.01 14.90 1.52
N THR A 73 -14.29 13.70 2.01
CA THR A 73 -13.31 12.62 2.14
C THR A 73 -12.91 12.05 0.76
N ASP A 74 -11.83 11.27 0.70
CA ASP A 74 -11.30 10.67 -0.54
C ASP A 74 -12.31 9.75 -1.26
N GLN A 75 -13.24 9.16 -0.50
CA GLN A 75 -14.33 8.34 -1.03
C GLN A 75 -15.49 9.18 -1.58
N GLU A 76 -15.73 10.36 -1.02
CA GLU A 76 -16.81 11.26 -1.42
C GLU A 76 -16.41 12.14 -2.61
N ASN A 77 -15.14 12.53 -2.68
CA ASN A 77 -14.63 13.35 -3.76
C ASN A 77 -14.36 12.50 -5.02
N VAL A 78 -15.26 12.60 -6.00
CA VAL A 78 -15.17 11.92 -7.30
C VAL A 78 -13.90 12.30 -8.07
N HIS A 79 -13.38 13.52 -7.84
CA HIS A 79 -12.18 14.04 -8.51
C HIS A 79 -10.88 13.67 -7.78
N PHE A 80 -10.96 13.07 -6.59
CA PHE A 80 -9.77 12.61 -5.87
C PHE A 80 -9.09 11.45 -6.61
N ARG A 81 -7.75 11.55 -6.75
CA ARG A 81 -6.89 10.56 -7.40
C ARG A 81 -5.85 10.04 -6.42
N TYR A 82 -5.76 8.71 -6.27
CA TYR A 82 -4.87 8.06 -5.31
C TYR A 82 -3.39 8.15 -5.71
N VAL A 83 -3.12 8.12 -7.01
CA VAL A 83 -1.79 8.28 -7.62
C VAL A 83 -1.97 9.12 -8.89
N ARG A 84 -1.11 10.11 -9.13
CA ARG A 84 -1.19 10.97 -10.33
C ARG A 84 -0.51 10.31 -11.52
#